data_AF-A0A858XDI9-F1
#
_entry.id   AF-A0A858XDI9-F1
#
_cell.length_a   1.000
_cell.length_b   1.000
_cell.length_c   1.000
_cell.angle_alpha   90.00
_cell.angle_beta   90.00
_cell.angle_gamma   90.00
#
_symmetry.space_group_name_H-M   'P 1'
#
loop_
_entity.id
_entity.type
_entity.pdbx_description
1 polymer ?
#
loop_
_entity_poly.entity_id
_entity_poly.type
_entity_poly.pdbx_seq_one_letter_code
_entity_poly.pdbx_strand_id
1 'polypeptide(L)'
;MLYIVPQQPGTGAQMLRRLARLEEQIINVDAHITRQLLIVAQLERAGFPARSARGILAGFDTIREESIAERDRIRALLDQVTG
;
A
#
# COMPACT_ATOMS: atom_id res chain seq x y z
N MET A 1 -15.69 15.06 20.22
CA MET A 1 -14.37 14.75 20.79
C MET A 1 -13.98 13.37 20.28
N LEU A 2 -13.15 13.28 19.25
CA LEU A 2 -12.70 12.01 18.68
C LEU A 2 -11.54 11.50 19.52
N TYR A 3 -11.74 10.38 20.23
CA TYR A 3 -10.68 9.69 20.95
C TYR A 3 -9.72 9.07 19.93
N ILE A 4 -8.55 9.68 19.77
CA ILE A 4 -7.41 9.02 19.12
C ILE A 4 -6.95 7.96 20.12
N VAL A 5 -7.38 6.71 19.93
CA VAL A 5 -6.82 5.58 20.68
C VAL A 5 -5.38 5.43 20.20
N PRO A 6 -4.36 5.65 21.05
CA PRO A 6 -3.00 5.31 20.69
C PRO A 6 -2.96 3.79 20.49
N GLN A 7 -2.75 3.36 19.24
CA GLN A 7 -2.50 1.97 18.90
C GLN A 7 -1.22 1.55 19.63
N GLN A 8 -1.36 0.90 20.78
CA GLN A 8 -0.26 0.25 21.47
C GLN A 8 0.46 -0.66 20.47
N PRO A 9 1.80 -0.69 20.43
CA PRO A 9 2.51 -1.63 19.59
C PRO A 9 2.02 -3.03 19.97
N GLY A 10 1.40 -3.71 19.01
CA GLY A 10 0.98 -5.09 19.20
C GLY A 10 2.18 -5.95 19.58
N THR A 11 1.95 -7.11 20.20
CA THR A 11 3.06 -8.03 20.52
C THR A 11 3.90 -8.34 19.28
N GLY A 12 5.18 -8.75 19.43
CA GLY A 12 6.04 -9.05 18.27
C GLY A 12 5.40 -10.00 17.24
N ALA A 13 4.59 -10.96 17.69
CA ALA A 13 3.80 -11.83 16.83
C ALA A 13 2.68 -11.10 16.05
N GLN A 14 2.02 -10.10 16.64
CA GLN A 14 1.05 -9.24 15.95
C GLN A 14 1.73 -8.35 14.91
N MET A 15 2.91 -7.81 15.23
CA MET A 15 3.71 -7.01 14.30
C MET A 15 4.15 -7.83 13.08
N LEU A 16 4.63 -9.07 13.28
CA LEU A 16 4.98 -9.98 12.18
C LEU A 16 3.78 -10.33 11.29
N ARG A 17 2.61 -10.59 11.87
CA ARG A 17 1.38 -10.82 11.08
C ARG A 17 0.98 -9.60 10.27
N ARG A 18 1.07 -8.41 10.87
CA ARG A 18 0.78 -7.14 10.19
C ARG A 18 1.78 -6.88 9.07
N LEU A 19 3.07 -7.16 9.31
CA LEU A 19 4.13 -7.03 8.31
C LEU A 19 3.86 -7.93 7.09
N ALA A 20 3.58 -9.21 7.31
CA ALA A 20 3.27 -10.16 6.24
C ALA A 20 2.06 -9.70 5.40
N ARG A 21 1.01 -9.20 6.07
CA ARG A 21 -0.18 -8.66 5.39
C ARG A 21 0.14 -7.43 4.54
N LEU A 22 0.98 -6.52 5.05
CA LEU A 22 1.39 -5.33 4.30
C LEU A 22 2.24 -5.71 3.09
N GLU A 23 3.15 -6.67 3.23
CA GLU A 23 3.95 -7.17 2.12
C GLU A 23 3.09 -7.79 1.01
N GLU A 24 2.12 -8.63 1.38
CA GLU A 24 1.14 -9.18 0.44
C GLU A 24 0.31 -8.07 -0.24
N GLN A 25 -0.17 -7.09 0.55
CA GLN A 25 -0.93 -5.97 0.02
C GLN A 25 -0.13 -5.15 -0.99
N ILE A 26 1.15 -4.84 -0.70
CA ILE A 26 2.03 -4.11 -1.63
C ILE A 26 2.18 -4.89 -2.93
N ILE A 27 2.46 -6.20 -2.87
CA ILE A 27 2.60 -7.03 -4.07
C ILE A 27 1.31 -7.00 -4.91
N ASN A 28 0.15 -7.14 -4.26
CA ASN A 28 -1.14 -7.16 -4.93
C ASN A 28 -1.48 -5.81 -5.56
N VAL A 29 -1.18 -4.70 -4.88
CA VAL A 29 -1.39 -3.35 -5.39
C VAL A 29 -0.46 -3.06 -6.58
N ASP A 30 0.81 -3.46 -6.51
CA ASP A 30 1.79 -3.28 -7.61
C ASP A 30 1.35 -4.03 -8.87
N ALA A 31 0.90 -5.28 -8.70
CA ALA A 31 0.36 -6.07 -9.79
C ALA A 31 -0.91 -5.45 -10.38
N HIS A 32 -1.78 -4.89 -9.54
CA HIS A 32 -2.99 -4.21 -9.98
C HIS A 32 -2.67 -2.94 -10.77
N ILE A 33 -1.84 -2.04 -10.24
CA ILE A 33 -1.42 -0.80 -10.89
C ILE A 33 -0.78 -1.11 -12.24
N THR A 34 0.13 -2.07 -12.30
CA THR A 34 0.78 -2.49 -13.55
C THR A 34 -0.24 -2.92 -14.61
N ARG A 35 -1.22 -3.75 -14.23
CA ARG A 35 -2.28 -4.18 -15.14
C ARG A 35 -3.15 -3.02 -15.62
N GLN A 36 -3.52 -2.10 -14.72
CA GLN A 36 -4.35 -0.95 -15.07
C GLN A 36 -3.62 0.04 -15.97
N LEU A 37 -2.31 0.25 -15.78
CA LEU A 37 -1.50 1.08 -16.67
C LEU A 37 -1.48 0.53 -18.10
N LEU A 38 -1.42 -0.80 -18.26
CA LEU A 38 -1.52 -1.44 -19.59
C LEU A 38 -2.88 -1.18 -20.24
N ILE A 39 -3.97 -1.26 -19.46
CA ILE A 39 -5.34 -0.99 -19.94
C ILE A 39 -5.47 0.50 -20.34
N VAL A 40 -4.99 1.41 -19.51
CA VAL A 40 -4.98 2.86 -19.79
C VAL A 40 -4.24 3.16 -21.09
N ALA A 41 -3.05 2.57 -21.27
CA ALA A 41 -2.28 2.73 -22.50
C ALA A 41 -2.99 2.16 -23.75
N GLN A 42 -3.79 1.09 -23.60
CA GLN A 42 -4.61 0.56 -24.69
C GLN A 42 -5.78 1.49 -25.03
N LEU A 43 -6.48 2.02 -24.02
CA LEU A 43 -7.59 2.97 -24.21
C LEU A 43 -7.11 4.24 -24.92
N GLU A 44 -5.98 4.79 -24.48
CA GLU A 44 -5.39 6.01 -25.06
C GLU A 44 -4.97 5.79 -26.52
N ARG A 45 -4.38 4.62 -26.84
CA ARG A 45 -4.04 4.25 -28.22
C ARG A 45 -5.28 4.11 -29.12
N ALA A 46 -6.40 3.70 -28.55
CA ALA A 46 -7.68 3.62 -29.24
C ALA A 46 -8.44 4.97 -29.30
N GLY A 47 -7.85 6.06 -28.80
CA GLY A 47 -8.45 7.40 -28.83
C GLY A 47 -9.47 7.66 -27.71
N PHE A 48 -9.61 6.74 -26.75
CA PHE A 48 -10.48 6.94 -25.60
C PHE A 48 -9.77 7.72 -24.49
N PRO A 49 -10.38 8.78 -23.94
CA PRO A 49 -9.79 9.54 -22.84
C PRO A 49 -9.76 8.70 -21.55
N ALA A 50 -8.58 8.55 -20.94
CA ALA A 50 -8.38 7.76 -19.73
C ALA A 50 -8.06 8.61 -18.47
N ARG A 51 -8.40 9.91 -18.47
CA ARG A 51 -8.10 10.83 -17.36
C ARG A 51 -8.63 10.33 -16.01
N SER A 52 -9.87 9.85 -15.97
CA SER A 52 -10.47 9.32 -14.74
C SER A 52 -9.75 8.05 -14.24
N ALA A 53 -9.32 7.18 -15.16
CA ALA A 53 -8.56 5.99 -14.82
C ALA A 53 -7.18 6.33 -14.23
N ARG A 54 -6.50 7.35 -14.77
CA ARG A 54 -5.25 7.88 -14.19
C ARG A 54 -5.47 8.45 -12.77
N GLY A 55 -6.58 9.14 -12.53
CA GLY A 55 -6.93 9.63 -11.20
C GLY A 55 -7.17 8.51 -10.19
N ILE A 56 -7.84 7.43 -10.60
CA ILE A 56 -8.03 6.24 -9.76
C ILE A 56 -6.68 5.57 -9.47
N LEU A 57 -5.80 5.46 -10.48
CA LEU A 57 -4.46 4.88 -10.31
C LEU A 57 -3.60 5.66 -9.32
N ALA A 58 -3.67 6.99 -9.33
CA ALA A 58 -2.98 7.81 -8.34
C ALA A 58 -3.43 7.50 -6.90
N GLY A 59 -4.70 7.14 -6.69
CA GLY A 59 -5.19 6.70 -5.37
C GLY A 59 -4.59 5.35 -4.93
N PHE A 60 -4.39 4.43 -5.88
CA PHE A 60 -3.68 3.18 -5.60
C PHE A 60 -2.20 3.40 -5.29
N ASP A 61 -1.55 4.34 -5.98
CA ASP A 61 -0.17 4.75 -5.68
C ASP A 61 -0.06 5.31 -4.25
N THR A 62 -1.00 6.16 -3.82
CA THR A 62 -1.04 6.64 -2.43
C THR A 62 -1.16 5.48 -1.42
N ILE A 63 -2.08 4.54 -1.65
CA ILE A 63 -2.27 3.37 -0.76
C ILE A 63 -1.00 2.53 -0.69
N ARG A 64 -0.31 2.37 -1.83
CA ARG A 64 0.96 1.67 -1.93
C ARG A 64 2.04 2.34 -1.10
N GLU A 65 2.20 3.66 -1.24
CA GLU A 65 3.19 4.45 -0.50
C GLU A 65 2.95 4.40 1.01
N GLU A 66 1.69 4.54 1.45
CA GLU A 66 1.30 4.41 2.86
C GLU A 66 1.62 3.01 3.41
N SER A 67 1.36 1.97 2.63
CA SER A 67 1.64 0.57 3.01
C SER A 67 3.13 0.31 3.14
N ILE A 68 3.96 0.88 2.24
CA ILE A 68 5.42 0.80 2.29
C ILE A 68 5.94 1.53 3.54
N ALA A 69 5.47 2.75 3.78
CA ALA A 69 5.88 3.52 4.95
C ALA A 69 5.55 2.80 6.26
N GLU A 70 4.38 2.17 6.34
CA GLU A 70 3.98 1.39 7.51
C GLU A 70 4.80 0.11 7.69
N ARG A 71 5.09 -0.62 6.60
CA ARG A 71 5.97 -1.79 6.61
C ARG A 71 7.35 -1.42 7.18
N ASP A 72 7.90 -0.30 6.73
CA ASP A 72 9.24 0.15 7.13
C ASP A 72 9.27 0.59 8.60
N ARG A 73 8.21 1.24 9.09
CA ARG A 73 8.04 1.53 10.53
C ARG A 73 7.98 0.26 11.37
N ILE A 74 7.21 -0.75 10.94
CA ILE A 74 7.08 -2.02 11.68
C ILE A 74 8.41 -2.77 11.72
N ARG A 75 9.16 -2.79 10.62
CA ARG A 75 10.50 -3.38 10.59
C ARG A 75 11.44 -2.69 11.58
N ALA A 76 11.49 -1.35 11.57
CA ALA A 76 12.31 -0.59 12.50
C ALA A 76 11.94 -0.86 13.97
N LEU A 77 10.65 -1.00 14.28
CA LEU A 77 10.20 -1.34 15.63
C LEU A 77 10.54 -2.78 16.02
N LEU A 78 10.47 -3.74 15.09
CA LEU A 78 10.89 -5.12 15.35
C LEU A 78 12.39 -5.19 15.64
N ASP A 79 13.21 -4.51 14.83
CA ASP A 79 14.67 -4.47 15.00
C ASP A 79 15.05 -3.93 16.39
N GLN A 80 14.34 -2.90 16.88
CA GLN A 80 14.55 -2.33 18.23
C GLN A 80 14.17 -3.28 19.38
N VAL A 81 13.26 -4.22 19.13
CA VAL A 81 12.76 -5.16 20.16
C VAL A 81 13.54 -6.49 20.13
N THR A 82 14.15 -6.82 18.99
CA THR A 82 14.91 -8.07 18.81
C THR A 82 16.44 -7.91 18.88
N GLY A 83 16.95 -6.68 18.76
CA GLY A 83 18.38 -6.34 18.89
C GLY A 83 18.74 -5.91 20.31
#